data_AF-A0A9X1YE90-F1
#
_entry.id   AF-A0A9X1YE90-F1
#
_cell.length_a   1.000
_cell.length_b   1.000
_cell.length_c   1.000
_cell.angle_alpha   90.00
_cell.angle_beta   90.00
_cell.angle_gamma   90.00
#
_symmetry.space_group_name_H-M   'P 1'
#
loop_
_entity.id
_entity.type
_entity.pdbx_description
1 polymer ?
#
loop_
_entity_poly.entity_id
_entity_poly.type
_entity_poly.pdbx_seq_one_letter_code
_entity_poly.pdbx_strand_id
1 'polypeptide(L)'
;MTEAERDNREIEQSVKVEGELELRVWNANDEQLAAGLAAAREVLESRGVTAGRAVVCHSAVAAHELDPSLPAPGADVRAAAEACREAFVAAISAAGGTLDSEDALAFEQRPADAALWDTLPTLRAWRDKNNAHAVSRG
;
A
#
# COMPACT_ATOMS: atom_id res chain seq x y z
N MET A 1 32.00 -13.77 -8.53
CA MET A 1 30.98 -12.72 -8.74
C MET A 1 31.45 -11.84 -9.87
N THR A 2 30.67 -11.82 -10.94
CA THR A 2 30.95 -11.02 -12.14
C THR A 2 30.24 -9.67 -12.07
N GLU A 3 30.72 -8.70 -12.83
CA GLU A 3 30.12 -7.35 -12.95
C GLU A 3 28.66 -7.44 -13.46
N ALA A 4 28.36 -8.44 -14.29
CA ALA A 4 27.00 -8.75 -14.78
C ALA A 4 26.04 -9.28 -13.70
N GLU A 5 26.54 -9.97 -12.67
CA GLU A 5 25.72 -10.35 -11.49
C GLU A 5 25.47 -9.15 -10.55
N ARG A 6 26.27 -8.07 -10.72
CA ARG A 6 26.13 -6.83 -9.96
C ARG A 6 25.19 -5.84 -10.66
N ASP A 7 25.16 -5.82 -11.98
CA ASP A 7 24.23 -4.99 -12.78
C ASP A 7 22.79 -5.54 -12.81
N ASN A 8 22.60 -6.85 -12.64
CA ASN A 8 21.28 -7.46 -12.49
C ASN A 8 20.61 -7.19 -11.11
N ARG A 9 21.25 -6.43 -10.21
CA ARG A 9 20.74 -6.22 -8.84
C ARG A 9 19.90 -4.96 -8.66
N GLU A 10 19.86 -4.02 -9.61
CA GLU A 10 19.32 -2.67 -9.33
C GLU A 10 18.38 -2.11 -10.40
N ILE A 11 17.41 -2.89 -10.90
CA ILE A 11 16.34 -2.34 -11.75
C ILE A 11 15.00 -2.46 -11.03
N GLU A 12 14.62 -1.39 -10.33
CA GLU A 12 13.24 -1.15 -9.87
C GLU A 12 12.38 -0.83 -11.10
N GLN A 13 11.43 -1.71 -11.41
CA GLN A 13 10.41 -1.43 -12.44
C GLN A 13 9.08 -1.08 -11.76
N SER A 14 8.45 -0.01 -12.23
CA SER A 14 7.14 0.45 -11.77
C SER A 14 6.19 0.60 -12.96
N VAL A 15 4.97 0.08 -12.80
CA VAL A 15 3.89 0.29 -13.77
C VAL A 15 2.73 0.98 -13.06
N LYS A 16 2.31 2.12 -13.60
CA LYS A 16 1.14 2.89 -13.13
C LYS A 16 -0.05 2.57 -14.03
N VAL A 17 -1.09 1.92 -13.51
CA VAL A 17 -2.33 1.71 -14.27
C VAL A 17 -3.46 2.46 -13.59
N GLU A 18 -4.06 3.39 -14.33
CA GLU A 18 -5.14 4.27 -13.88
C GLU A 18 -4.88 4.89 -12.49
N GLY A 19 -3.60 5.19 -12.21
CA GLY A 19 -3.10 6.01 -11.10
C GLY A 19 -3.73 5.81 -9.72
N GLU A 20 -4.15 4.61 -9.36
CA GLU A 20 -4.48 4.26 -7.96
C GLU A 20 -3.55 3.15 -7.43
N LEU A 21 -2.86 2.44 -8.33
CA LEU A 21 -2.02 1.30 -8.04
C LEU A 21 -0.64 1.47 -8.70
N GLU A 22 0.42 1.25 -7.94
CA GLU A 22 1.78 1.18 -8.45
C GLU A 22 2.52 -0.04 -7.89
N LEU A 23 2.66 -1.07 -8.70
CA LEU A 23 3.44 -2.24 -8.31
C LEU A 23 4.92 -2.01 -8.60
N ARG A 24 5.77 -2.19 -7.59
CA ARG A 24 7.22 -2.30 -7.75
C ARG A 24 7.67 -3.67 -7.27
N VAL A 25 8.24 -4.43 -8.19
CA VAL A 25 8.82 -5.74 -7.93
C VAL A 25 10.17 -5.75 -8.60
N TRP A 26 11.21 -6.13 -7.86
CA TRP A 26 12.56 -6.18 -8.40
C TRP A 26 12.67 -7.30 -9.42
N ASN A 27 13.34 -7.02 -10.54
CA ASN A 27 13.54 -7.98 -11.64
C ASN A 27 12.25 -8.52 -12.27
N ALA A 28 11.09 -7.89 -12.03
CA ALA A 28 9.87 -8.18 -12.77
C ALA A 28 9.88 -7.46 -14.11
N ASN A 29 9.42 -8.12 -15.16
CA ASN A 29 9.15 -7.50 -16.46
C ASN A 29 7.72 -6.93 -16.53
N ASP A 30 7.41 -6.21 -17.61
CA ASP A 30 6.10 -5.59 -17.82
C ASP A 30 4.92 -6.59 -17.75
N GLU A 31 5.09 -7.82 -18.23
CA GLU A 31 4.04 -8.85 -18.20
C GLU A 31 3.77 -9.33 -16.77
N GLN A 32 4.82 -9.52 -15.98
CA GLN A 32 4.73 -9.87 -14.56
C GLN A 32 4.10 -8.74 -13.75
N LEU A 33 4.48 -7.49 -13.99
CA LEU A 33 3.89 -6.33 -13.33
C LEU A 33 2.41 -6.17 -13.69
N ALA A 34 2.04 -6.36 -14.96
CA ALA A 34 0.65 -6.35 -15.41
C ALA A 34 -0.17 -7.47 -14.75
N ALA A 35 0.38 -8.69 -14.64
CA ALA A 35 -0.26 -9.81 -13.97
C ALA A 35 -0.47 -9.53 -12.47
N GLY A 36 0.54 -8.97 -11.80
CA GLY A 36 0.44 -8.56 -10.40
C GLY A 36 -0.65 -7.52 -10.16
N LEU A 37 -0.71 -6.49 -11.01
CA LEU A 37 -1.75 -5.46 -10.92
C LEU A 37 -3.15 -6.02 -11.20
N ALA A 38 -3.30 -6.92 -12.16
CA ALA A 38 -4.56 -7.59 -12.44
C ALA A 38 -5.04 -8.42 -11.23
N ALA A 39 -4.14 -9.17 -10.59
CA ALA A 39 -4.45 -9.97 -9.40
C ALA A 39 -4.88 -9.10 -8.20
N ALA A 40 -4.19 -7.98 -7.94
CA ALA A 40 -4.62 -7.04 -6.90
C ALA A 40 -6.03 -6.47 -7.16
N ARG A 41 -6.33 -6.12 -8.42
CA ARG A 41 -7.65 -5.60 -8.81
C ARG A 41 -8.75 -6.61 -8.58
N GLU A 42 -8.55 -7.85 -9.01
CA GLU A 42 -9.53 -8.93 -8.82
C GLU A 42 -9.88 -9.13 -7.34
N VAL A 43 -8.87 -9.11 -6.45
CA VAL A 43 -9.09 -9.18 -5.01
C VAL A 43 -9.94 -8.01 -4.52
N LEU A 44 -9.55 -6.78 -4.85
CA LEU A 44 -10.25 -5.57 -4.41
C LEU A 44 -11.71 -5.52 -4.91
N GLU A 45 -11.94 -5.88 -6.17
CA GLU A 45 -13.27 -5.97 -6.78
C GLU A 45 -14.13 -7.04 -6.11
N SER A 46 -13.58 -8.22 -5.83
CA SER A 46 -14.30 -9.30 -5.13
C SER A 46 -14.73 -8.91 -3.71
N ARG A 47 -14.01 -7.97 -3.09
CA ARG A 47 -14.29 -7.42 -1.76
C ARG A 47 -15.19 -6.18 -1.83
N GLY A 48 -15.47 -5.64 -3.01
CA GLY A 48 -16.23 -4.40 -3.19
C GLY A 48 -15.53 -3.17 -2.61
N VAL A 49 -14.20 -3.15 -2.61
CA VAL A 49 -13.38 -2.08 -2.03
C VAL A 49 -12.54 -1.45 -3.13
N THR A 50 -12.59 -0.13 -3.27
CA THR A 50 -11.68 0.62 -4.14
C THR A 50 -10.25 0.59 -3.60
N ALA A 51 -9.24 0.61 -4.46
CA ALA A 51 -7.84 0.68 -4.06
C ALA A 51 -7.55 1.81 -3.05
N GLY A 52 -8.00 3.02 -3.35
CA GLY A 52 -7.83 4.18 -2.46
C GLY A 52 -8.36 3.93 -1.05
N ARG A 53 -9.60 3.44 -0.92
CA ARG A 53 -10.19 3.07 0.39
C ARG A 53 -9.39 1.97 1.10
N ALA A 54 -8.98 0.92 0.40
CA ALA A 54 -8.24 -0.19 0.99
C ALA A 54 -6.97 0.31 1.70
N VAL A 55 -6.27 1.25 1.05
CA VAL A 55 -5.00 1.83 1.51
C VAL A 55 -5.20 2.72 2.72
N VAL A 56 -6.16 3.65 2.67
CA VAL A 56 -6.47 4.50 3.83
C VAL A 56 -6.84 3.64 5.03
N CYS A 57 -7.67 2.63 4.81
CA CYS A 57 -8.07 1.71 5.87
C CYS A 57 -6.87 0.91 6.42
N HIS A 58 -5.98 0.44 5.55
CA HIS A 58 -4.74 -0.22 5.96
C HIS A 58 -3.84 0.70 6.78
N SER A 59 -3.63 1.96 6.34
CA SER A 59 -2.88 2.96 7.09
C SER A 59 -3.51 3.27 8.45
N ALA A 60 -4.84 3.30 8.56
CA ALA A 60 -5.53 3.52 9.83
C ALA A 60 -5.30 2.37 10.82
N VAL A 61 -5.34 1.12 10.34
CA VAL A 61 -5.02 -0.06 11.14
C VAL A 61 -3.56 -0.03 11.58
N ALA A 62 -2.62 0.19 10.65
CA ALA A 62 -1.19 0.28 10.96
C ALA A 62 -0.87 1.42 11.96
N ALA A 63 -1.52 2.58 11.83
CA ALA A 63 -1.34 3.69 12.76
C ALA A 63 -1.77 3.31 14.19
N HIS A 64 -2.91 2.64 14.35
CA HIS A 64 -3.37 2.17 15.66
C HIS A 64 -2.52 1.02 16.22
N GLU A 65 -1.99 0.13 15.37
CA GLU A 65 -1.07 -0.92 15.81
C GLU A 65 0.27 -0.34 16.30
N LEU A 66 0.77 0.69 15.63
CA LEU A 66 1.97 1.43 16.03
C LEU A 66 1.72 2.25 17.31
N ASP A 67 0.54 2.84 17.45
CA ASP A 67 0.13 3.64 18.60
C ASP A 67 -1.29 3.26 19.08
N PRO A 68 -1.38 2.30 20.02
CA PRO A 68 -2.66 1.84 20.54
C PRO A 68 -3.47 2.89 21.32
N SER A 69 -2.89 4.06 21.62
CA SER A 69 -3.62 5.18 22.23
C SER A 69 -4.55 5.89 21.25
N LEU A 70 -4.36 5.69 19.94
CA LEU A 70 -5.25 6.22 18.92
C LEU A 70 -6.60 5.49 18.89
N PRO A 71 -7.69 6.13 18.41
CA PRO A 71 -8.98 5.48 18.24
C PRO A 71 -8.85 4.18 17.44
N ALA A 72 -9.45 3.09 17.94
CA ALA A 72 -9.42 1.81 17.25
C ALA A 72 -10.27 1.85 15.97
N PRO A 73 -9.77 1.32 14.84
CA PRO A 73 -10.55 1.19 13.61
C PRO A 73 -11.76 0.26 13.77
N GLY A 74 -12.88 0.64 13.16
CA GLY A 74 -14.11 -0.16 13.08
C GLY A 74 -13.95 -1.42 12.23
N ALA A 75 -14.94 -2.30 12.29
CA ALA A 75 -14.92 -3.58 11.58
C ALA A 75 -14.88 -3.43 10.05
N ASP A 76 -15.57 -2.42 9.50
CA ASP A 76 -15.55 -2.11 8.07
C ASP A 76 -14.16 -1.62 7.60
N VAL A 77 -13.49 -0.81 8.41
CA VAL A 77 -12.13 -0.34 8.15
C VAL A 77 -11.15 -1.51 8.21
N ARG A 78 -11.29 -2.41 9.20
CA ARG A 78 -10.45 -3.61 9.29
C ARG A 78 -10.66 -4.55 8.11
N ALA A 79 -11.89 -4.73 7.64
CA ALA A 79 -12.17 -5.56 6.46
C ALA A 79 -11.54 -4.98 5.19
N ALA A 80 -11.61 -3.66 4.98
CA ALA A 80 -10.96 -3.00 3.85
C ALA A 80 -9.43 -3.02 3.94
N ALA A 81 -8.87 -2.90 5.16
CA ALA A 81 -7.45 -3.06 5.41
C ALA A 81 -6.94 -4.47 5.10
N GLU A 82 -7.73 -5.49 5.44
CA GLU A 82 -7.41 -6.88 5.11
C GLU A 82 -7.47 -7.13 3.61
N ALA A 83 -8.46 -6.57 2.90
CA ALA A 83 -8.52 -6.62 1.44
C ALA A 83 -7.26 -5.98 0.80
N CYS A 84 -6.74 -4.90 1.38
CA CYS A 84 -5.46 -4.30 0.96
C CYS A 84 -4.29 -5.29 1.09
N ARG A 85 -4.22 -6.00 2.23
CA ARG A 85 -3.19 -7.01 2.51
C ARG A 85 -3.27 -8.20 1.56
N GLU A 86 -4.47 -8.70 1.31
CA GLU A 86 -4.71 -9.78 0.36
C GLU A 86 -4.33 -9.36 -1.06
N ALA A 87 -4.68 -8.13 -1.47
CA ALA A 87 -4.31 -7.58 -2.77
C ALA A 87 -2.79 -7.46 -2.92
N PHE A 88 -2.08 -7.05 -1.86
CA PHE A 88 -0.60 -7.04 -1.82
C PHE A 88 0.00 -8.42 -2.09
N VAL A 89 -0.48 -9.42 -1.34
CA VAL A 89 0.02 -10.79 -1.44
C VAL A 89 -0.27 -11.37 -2.83
N ALA A 90 -1.47 -11.13 -3.37
CA ALA A 90 -1.86 -11.60 -4.69
C ALA A 90 -0.99 -10.98 -5.79
N ALA A 91 -0.76 -9.66 -5.74
CA ALA A 91 0.05 -8.97 -6.73
C ALA A 91 1.51 -9.43 -6.74
N ILE A 92 2.15 -9.52 -5.57
CA ILE A 92 3.55 -9.95 -5.46
C ILE A 92 3.67 -11.40 -5.95
N SER A 93 2.76 -12.27 -5.55
CA SER A 93 2.75 -13.67 -5.96
C SER A 93 2.57 -13.83 -7.48
N ALA A 94 1.66 -13.08 -8.09
CA ALA A 94 1.40 -13.13 -9.53
C ALA A 94 2.52 -12.49 -10.37
N ALA A 95 3.23 -11.50 -9.83
CA ALA A 95 4.42 -10.94 -10.45
C ALA A 95 5.65 -11.85 -10.32
N GLY A 96 5.57 -12.92 -9.52
CA GLY A 96 6.68 -13.83 -9.24
C GLY A 96 7.69 -13.26 -8.23
N GLY A 97 7.31 -12.22 -7.48
CA GLY A 97 8.08 -11.70 -6.37
C GLY A 97 7.97 -12.58 -5.12
N THR A 98 8.87 -12.36 -4.17
CA THR A 98 8.83 -13.05 -2.86
C THR A 98 8.60 -12.02 -1.76
N LEU A 99 7.79 -12.35 -0.75
CA LEU A 99 7.43 -11.45 0.34
C LEU A 99 8.63 -11.05 1.26
N ASP A 100 9.82 -11.58 0.99
CA ASP A 100 11.04 -11.36 1.78
C ASP A 100 11.81 -10.11 1.30
N SER A 101 11.35 -8.95 1.78
CA SER A 101 12.14 -7.76 2.14
C SER A 101 12.63 -6.71 1.12
N GLU A 102 12.45 -6.85 -0.21
CA GLU A 102 12.76 -5.72 -1.13
C GLU A 102 11.64 -5.40 -2.13
N ASP A 103 10.75 -6.35 -2.45
CA ASP A 103 9.57 -6.11 -3.30
C ASP A 103 8.49 -5.28 -2.58
N ALA A 104 8.11 -4.15 -3.16
CA ALA A 104 7.17 -3.20 -2.56
C ALA A 104 6.03 -2.85 -3.52
N LEU A 105 4.82 -3.37 -3.27
CA LEU A 105 3.63 -2.78 -3.88
C LEU A 105 3.31 -1.47 -3.15
N ALA A 106 3.36 -0.36 -3.88
CA ALA A 106 2.96 0.95 -3.38
C ALA A 106 1.59 1.28 -3.96
N PHE A 107 0.61 1.52 -3.09
CA PHE A 107 -0.60 2.16 -3.57
C PHE A 107 -0.39 3.66 -3.55
N GLU A 108 -0.19 4.27 -4.72
CA GLU A 108 -0.19 5.72 -4.83
C GLU A 108 -1.62 6.25 -4.71
N GLN A 109 -1.88 6.98 -3.64
CA GLN A 109 -3.08 7.77 -3.55
C GLN A 109 -2.98 9.04 -4.40
N ARG A 110 -3.97 9.25 -5.27
CA ARG A 110 -4.18 10.58 -5.86
C ARG A 110 -4.83 11.52 -4.86
N PRO A 111 -4.63 12.85 -5.04
CA PRO A 111 -5.26 13.88 -4.21
C PRO A 111 -6.79 13.82 -4.12
N ALA A 112 -7.47 13.10 -5.03
CA ALA A 112 -8.93 12.90 -4.98
C ALA A 112 -9.41 12.17 -3.71
N ASP A 113 -8.55 11.37 -3.06
CA ASP A 113 -8.89 10.61 -1.84
C ASP A 113 -8.32 11.24 -0.55
N ALA A 114 -7.79 12.47 -0.60
CA ALA A 114 -7.36 13.19 0.60
C ALA A 114 -8.52 13.36 1.61
N ALA A 115 -9.75 13.46 1.11
CA ALA A 115 -10.95 13.50 1.95
C ALA A 115 -11.14 12.23 2.79
N LEU A 116 -10.75 11.05 2.29
CA LEU A 116 -10.89 9.78 3.02
C LEU A 116 -9.98 9.73 4.25
N TRP A 117 -8.76 10.28 4.17
CA TRP A 117 -7.85 10.37 5.33
C TRP A 117 -8.46 11.17 6.47
N ASP A 118 -9.12 12.27 6.12
CA ASP A 118 -9.78 13.11 7.10
C ASP A 118 -11.05 12.47 7.66
N THR A 119 -11.68 11.52 6.97
CA THR A 119 -12.89 10.84 7.48
C THR A 119 -12.62 9.82 8.58
N LEU A 120 -11.41 9.25 8.66
CA LEU A 120 -11.09 8.23 9.65
C LEU A 120 -10.54 8.85 10.95
N PRO A 121 -11.21 8.64 12.11
CA PRO A 121 -10.80 9.23 13.38
C PRO A 121 -9.35 8.89 13.78
N THR A 122 -8.91 7.66 13.51
CA THR A 122 -7.56 7.18 13.81
C THR A 122 -6.48 8.00 13.09
N LEU A 123 -6.66 8.22 11.78
CA LEU A 123 -5.69 8.94 10.96
C LEU A 123 -5.68 10.43 11.25
N ARG A 124 -6.85 11.01 11.53
CA ARG A 124 -6.94 12.40 11.99
C ARG A 124 -6.16 12.62 13.28
N ALA A 125 -6.38 11.77 14.29
CA ALA A 125 -5.67 11.85 15.57
C ALA A 125 -4.15 11.62 15.40
N TRP A 126 -3.75 10.68 14.53
CA TRP A 126 -2.35 10.43 14.21
C TRP A 126 -1.69 11.66 13.59
N ARG A 127 -2.33 12.30 12.61
CA ARG A 127 -1.82 13.54 11.99
C ARG A 127 -1.69 14.65 13.02
N ASP A 128 -2.70 14.88 13.83
CA ASP A 128 -2.72 15.96 14.83
C ASP A 128 -1.58 15.78 15.85
N LYS A 129 -1.34 14.55 16.29
CA LYS A 129 -0.22 14.21 17.17
C LYS A 129 1.14 14.53 16.52
N ASN A 130 1.35 14.13 15.26
CA ASN A 130 2.61 14.38 14.56
C ASN A 130 2.83 15.87 14.23
N ASN A 131 1.76 16.61 13.91
CA ASN A 131 1.83 18.05 13.69
C ASN A 131 2.13 18.82 14.98
N ALA A 132 1.56 18.41 16.12
CA ALA A 132 1.86 19.01 17.43
C ALA A 132 3.35 18.82 17.81
N HIS A 133 3.94 17.68 17.44
CA HIS A 133 5.37 17.42 17.64
C HIS A 133 6.28 18.23 16.70
N ALA A 134 5.82 18.51 15.47
CA ALA A 134 6.57 19.35 14.53
C ALA A 134 6.61 20.83 14.98
N VAL A 135 5.50 21.35 15.51
CA VAL A 135 5.42 22.74 16.00
C VAL A 135 6.20 22.95 17.30
N SER A 136 6.32 21.92 18.15
CA SER A 136 7.06 22.00 19.42
C SER A 136 8.60 21.97 19.26
N ARG A 137 9.11 21.75 18.05
CA ARG A 137 10.55 21.72 17.73
C ARG A 137 11.02 22.91 16.89
N GLY A 138 10.12 23.82 16.52
CA GLY A 138 10.40 25.04 15.74
C GLY A 138 10.54 26.29 16.57
#